data_AF-A0A1E4JM37-F1
#
_entry.id   AF-A0A1E4JM37-F1
#
_cell.length_a   1.000
_cell.length_b   1.000
_cell.length_c   1.000
_cell.angle_alpha   90.00
_cell.angle_beta   90.00
_cell.angle_gamma   90.00
#
_symmetry.space_group_name_H-M   'P 1'
#
loop_
_entity.id
_entity.type
_entity.pdbx_description
1 polymer ?
#
loop_
_entity_poly.entity_id
_entity_poly.type
_entity_poly.pdbx_seq_one_letter_code
_entity_poly.pdbx_strand_id
1 'polypeptide(L)'
;MDTSLPTVTPQDQPPDANPAEAAFAELSAKVDFLETLLRGLVAKREEAPDYSETLGEMADLLDKMKAAIKTLASRPAMTLTPDAMAEQIAAAAAKARAQDAATIGQAVERLNKAAARIEYLEGKVADARDQRRKRHIWGIGGALAGIVLCAIVPGFIAHAMPTSWHLPERMAARTLDLDRWTAGERLLATAEPERWQTVLFSNALVQDNRDAIGKCRRAAVNGTEAVQCTVKVRP
;
A
#
# COMPACT_ATOMS: atom_id res chain seq x y z
N MET A 1 73.88 -57.34 85.37
CA MET A 1 74.75 -56.32 85.99
C MET A 1 73.89 -55.07 86.15
N ASP A 2 73.11 -54.83 87.20
CA ASP A 2 72.84 -55.48 88.49
C ASP A 2 71.41 -55.03 88.84
N THR A 3 70.40 -55.90 88.81
CA THR A 3 69.90 -56.71 89.93
C THR A 3 69.95 -55.99 91.27
N SER A 4 68.78 -55.54 91.78
CA SER A 4 68.33 -55.77 93.17
C SER A 4 66.96 -55.11 93.41
N LEU A 5 65.90 -55.91 93.43
CA LEU A 5 64.68 -55.64 94.22
C LEU A 5 65.02 -55.70 95.72
N PRO A 6 64.21 -55.05 96.56
CA PRO A 6 63.75 -55.67 97.80
C PRO A 6 62.21 -55.64 97.82
N THR A 7 61.53 -56.77 97.63
CA THR A 7 61.14 -57.75 98.68
C THR A 7 60.55 -57.08 99.92
N VAL A 8 59.22 -57.03 99.94
CA VAL A 8 58.38 -56.82 101.13
C VAL A 8 58.06 -58.19 101.74
N THR A 9 58.36 -58.42 103.02
CA THR A 9 57.54 -59.17 104.02
C THR A 9 58.24 -59.26 105.40
N PRO A 10 57.52 -59.54 106.52
CA PRO A 10 57.46 -58.63 107.68
C PRO A 10 57.85 -59.26 109.04
N GLN A 11 57.75 -58.42 110.08
CA GLN A 11 57.64 -58.69 111.53
C GLN A 11 58.85 -58.30 112.38
N ASP A 12 58.72 -57.17 113.08
CA ASP A 12 58.64 -57.17 114.55
C ASP A 12 57.95 -55.87 115.03
N GLN A 13 57.17 -55.97 116.09
CA GLN A 13 56.21 -54.99 116.65
C GLN A 13 56.45 -54.96 118.18
N PRO A 14 56.25 -53.88 118.96
CA PRO A 14 56.16 -52.43 118.70
C PRO A 14 57.06 -51.63 119.72
N PRO A 15 56.82 -50.37 120.16
CA PRO A 15 55.56 -49.63 120.39
C PRO A 15 55.35 -48.41 119.47
N ASP A 16 54.11 -48.21 119.03
CA ASP A 16 53.48 -46.92 118.69
C ASP A 16 54.16 -45.96 117.68
N ALA A 17 53.81 -46.09 116.39
CA ALA A 17 53.85 -44.96 115.43
C ALA A 17 52.63 -45.03 114.49
N ASN A 18 51.90 -43.93 114.39
CA ASN A 18 50.51 -43.85 113.97
C ASN A 18 50.38 -43.83 112.43
N PRO A 19 49.60 -44.73 111.77
CA PRO A 19 49.48 -44.80 110.31
C PRO A 19 48.95 -43.52 109.64
N ALA A 20 48.39 -42.59 110.42
CA ALA A 20 47.99 -41.27 109.94
C ALA A 20 49.19 -40.38 109.52
N GLU A 21 50.34 -40.46 110.22
CA GLU A 21 51.49 -39.58 109.95
C GLU A 21 52.13 -39.84 108.58
N ALA A 22 52.18 -41.11 108.16
CA ALA A 22 52.69 -41.48 106.83
C ALA A 22 51.78 -40.94 105.70
N ALA A 23 50.46 -40.93 105.89
CA ALA A 23 49.51 -40.42 104.91
C ALA A 23 49.58 -38.88 104.78
N PHE A 24 49.80 -38.17 105.89
CA PHE A 24 50.00 -36.71 105.85
C PHE A 24 51.28 -36.31 105.14
N ALA A 25 52.38 -37.07 105.30
CA ALA A 25 53.62 -36.81 104.58
C ALA A 25 53.47 -36.97 103.05
N GLU A 26 52.70 -37.97 102.59
CA GLU A 26 52.39 -38.14 101.16
C GLU A 26 51.50 -37.02 100.62
N LEU A 27 50.52 -36.55 101.42
CA LEU A 27 49.66 -35.43 101.05
C LEU A 27 50.45 -34.13 100.93
N SER A 28 51.37 -33.83 101.86
CA SER A 28 52.23 -32.64 101.78
C SER A 28 53.07 -32.64 100.52
N ALA A 29 53.65 -33.77 100.14
CA ALA A 29 54.43 -33.89 98.91
C ALA A 29 53.58 -33.62 97.65
N LYS A 30 52.32 -34.05 97.64
CA LYS A 30 51.38 -33.77 96.53
C LYS A 30 50.97 -32.31 96.47
N VAL A 31 50.79 -31.65 97.62
CA VAL A 31 50.46 -30.21 97.69
C VAL A 31 51.62 -29.36 97.19
N ASP A 32 52.86 -29.66 97.59
CA ASP A 32 54.05 -28.93 97.13
C ASP A 32 54.25 -29.07 95.60
N PHE A 33 53.92 -30.23 95.04
CA PHE A 33 53.95 -30.46 93.60
C PHE A 33 52.89 -29.63 92.86
N LEU A 34 51.65 -29.61 93.37
CA LEU A 34 50.56 -28.80 92.82
C LEU A 34 50.87 -27.30 92.88
N GLU A 35 51.49 -26.85 93.97
CA GLU A 35 51.95 -25.47 94.10
C GLU A 35 53.02 -25.13 93.06
N THR A 36 53.95 -26.04 92.81
CA THR A 36 54.98 -25.88 91.78
C THR A 36 54.37 -25.82 90.37
N LEU A 37 53.37 -26.65 90.08
CA LEU A 37 52.62 -26.59 88.81
C LEU A 37 51.83 -25.30 88.67
N LEU A 38 51.20 -24.83 89.74
CA LEU A 38 50.50 -23.54 89.78
C LEU A 38 51.47 -22.38 89.52
N ARG A 39 52.63 -22.36 90.18
CA ARG A 39 53.67 -21.35 89.91
C ARG A 39 54.15 -21.42 88.46
N GLY A 40 54.33 -22.62 87.90
CA GLY A 40 54.70 -22.80 86.49
C GLY A 40 53.63 -22.31 85.50
N LEU A 41 52.35 -22.53 85.80
CA LEU A 41 51.22 -22.02 85.00
C LEU A 41 51.09 -20.49 85.10
N VAL A 42 51.31 -19.93 86.29
CA VAL A 42 51.30 -18.48 86.50
C VAL A 42 52.46 -17.83 85.76
N ALA A 43 53.66 -18.40 85.79
CA ALA A 43 54.81 -17.91 85.03
C ALA A 43 54.55 -17.92 83.51
N LYS A 44 53.96 -19.00 82.97
CA LYS A 44 53.56 -19.06 81.55
C LYS A 44 52.44 -18.07 81.20
N ARG A 45 51.61 -17.68 82.16
CA ARG A 45 50.55 -16.68 81.95
C ARG A 45 51.14 -15.26 81.84
N GLU A 46 52.22 -14.96 82.56
CA GLU A 46 52.91 -13.66 82.40
C GLU A 46 53.71 -13.56 81.10
N GLU A 47 54.15 -14.69 80.52
CA GLU A 47 54.77 -14.75 79.20
C GLU A 47 53.79 -14.69 78.02
N ALA A 48 52.47 -14.73 78.28
CA ALA A 48 51.46 -14.67 77.23
C ALA A 48 51.40 -13.26 76.61
N PRO A 49 51.54 -13.11 75.28
CA PRO A 49 51.43 -11.80 74.63
C PRO A 49 50.05 -11.18 74.86
N ASP A 50 50.00 -9.87 75.12
CA ASP A 50 48.73 -9.16 75.27
C ASP A 50 48.08 -8.94 73.89
N TYR A 51 47.08 -9.76 73.58
CA TYR A 51 46.28 -9.66 72.35
C TYR A 51 45.14 -8.63 72.45
N SER A 52 44.98 -7.92 73.58
CA SER A 52 43.88 -6.97 73.76
C SER A 52 43.92 -5.82 72.75
N GLU A 53 45.11 -5.35 72.38
CA GLU A 53 45.29 -4.30 71.36
C GLU A 53 44.88 -4.79 69.97
N THR A 54 45.36 -5.96 69.56
CA THR A 54 44.99 -6.56 68.25
C THR A 54 43.50 -6.94 68.18
N LEU A 55 42.90 -7.40 69.28
CA LEU A 55 41.44 -7.60 69.35
C LEU A 55 40.68 -6.28 69.27
N GLY A 56 41.20 -5.21 69.87
CA GLY A 56 40.65 -3.87 69.79
C GLY A 56 40.64 -3.34 68.36
N GLU A 57 41.75 -3.51 67.63
CA GLU A 57 41.84 -3.14 66.21
C GLU A 57 40.87 -3.93 65.33
N MET A 58 40.71 -5.23 65.59
CA MET A 58 39.74 -6.06 64.88
C MET A 58 38.29 -5.64 65.17
N ALA A 59 37.99 -5.28 66.42
CA ALA A 59 36.68 -4.76 66.80
C ALA A 59 36.38 -3.43 66.08
N ASP A 60 37.34 -2.53 66.01
CA ASP A 60 37.25 -1.26 65.28
C ASP A 60 37.05 -1.47 63.77
N LEU A 61 37.77 -2.44 63.19
CA LEU A 61 37.62 -2.80 61.78
C LEU A 61 36.21 -3.34 61.51
N LEU A 62 35.70 -4.23 62.36
CA LEU A 62 34.36 -4.78 62.25
C LEU A 62 33.29 -3.70 62.37
N ASP A 63 33.47 -2.72 63.25
CA ASP A 63 32.49 -1.65 63.42
C ASP A 63 32.50 -0.68 62.23
N LYS A 64 33.67 -0.36 61.69
CA LYS A 64 33.81 0.37 60.40
C LYS A 64 33.15 -0.38 59.24
N MET A 65 33.33 -1.70 59.17
CA MET A 65 32.72 -2.53 58.13
C MET A 65 31.19 -2.56 58.28
N LYS A 66 30.68 -2.68 59.50
CA LYS A 66 29.25 -2.60 59.82
C LYS A 66 28.67 -1.24 59.45
N ALA A 67 29.36 -0.15 59.74
CA ALA A 67 28.96 1.19 59.34
C ALA A 67 28.95 1.36 57.82
N ALA A 68 29.96 0.82 57.12
CA ALA A 68 30.02 0.81 55.66
C ALA A 68 28.88 0.01 55.04
N ILE A 69 28.58 -1.19 55.56
CA ILE A 69 27.47 -2.03 55.11
C ILE A 69 26.13 -1.33 55.36
N LYS A 70 25.92 -0.72 56.53
CA LYS A 70 24.72 0.04 56.84
C LYS A 70 24.54 1.23 55.88
N THR A 71 25.63 1.93 55.57
CA THR A 71 25.63 3.04 54.61
C THR A 71 25.31 2.54 53.21
N LEU A 72 25.90 1.43 52.78
CA LEU A 72 25.67 0.82 51.47
C LEU A 72 24.23 0.30 51.33
N ALA A 73 23.69 -0.32 52.38
CA ALA A 73 22.29 -0.76 52.44
C ALA A 73 21.30 0.42 52.45
N SER A 74 21.70 1.57 52.99
CA SER A 74 20.88 2.78 52.98
C SER A 74 20.90 3.55 51.65
N ARG A 75 21.76 3.16 50.69
CA ARG A 75 21.81 3.81 49.38
C ARG A 75 20.65 3.34 48.50
N PRO A 76 19.93 4.26 47.84
CA PRO A 76 18.80 3.95 46.96
C PRO A 76 19.19 3.16 45.69
N ALA A 77 20.48 2.91 45.47
CA ALA A 77 20.96 2.06 44.37
C ALA A 77 20.63 0.57 44.59
N MET A 78 20.41 0.10 45.81
CA MET A 78 19.99 -1.29 46.06
C MET A 78 18.48 -1.53 45.90
N THR A 79 17.65 -0.49 45.94
CA THR A 79 16.21 -0.61 45.70
C THR A 79 15.85 -0.53 44.21
N LEU A 80 16.74 0.05 43.39
CA LEU A 80 16.67 0.00 41.93
C LEU A 80 17.42 -1.24 41.42
N THR A 81 16.81 -2.42 41.60
CA THR A 81 17.33 -3.62 40.95
C THR A 81 17.11 -3.52 39.43
N PRO A 82 18.04 -4.04 38.60
CA PRO A 82 17.87 -4.04 37.15
C PRO A 82 16.58 -4.75 36.72
N ASP A 83 16.15 -5.78 37.45
CA ASP A 83 14.88 -6.47 37.21
C ASP A 83 13.67 -5.57 37.49
N ALA A 84 13.68 -4.81 38.60
CA ALA A 84 12.60 -3.87 38.90
C ALA A 84 12.54 -2.70 37.91
N MET A 85 13.70 -2.26 37.39
CA MET A 85 13.76 -1.26 36.31
C MET A 85 13.23 -1.84 34.99
N ALA A 86 13.60 -3.08 34.64
CA ALA A 86 13.10 -3.76 33.44
C ALA A 86 11.58 -3.98 33.50
N GLU A 87 11.05 -4.34 34.67
CA GLU A 87 9.61 -4.50 34.89
C GLU A 87 8.86 -3.18 34.76
N GLN A 88 9.39 -2.09 35.32
CA GLN A 88 8.81 -0.75 35.16
C GLN A 88 8.86 -0.26 33.71
N ILE A 89 9.96 -0.51 32.99
CA ILE A 89 10.07 -0.20 31.57
C ILE A 89 9.07 -1.03 30.76
N ALA A 90 8.93 -2.33 31.04
CA ALA A 90 7.98 -3.21 30.38
C ALA A 90 6.53 -2.77 30.63
N ALA A 91 6.18 -2.41 31.87
CA ALA A 91 4.87 -1.89 32.25
C ALA A 91 4.56 -0.54 31.60
N ALA A 92 5.53 0.39 31.60
CA ALA A 92 5.41 1.68 30.91
C ALA A 92 5.26 1.50 29.39
N ALA A 93 6.04 0.61 28.79
CA ALA A 93 5.96 0.29 27.37
C ALA A 93 4.64 -0.42 27.01
N ALA A 94 4.13 -1.32 27.87
CA ALA A 94 2.82 -1.94 27.68
C ALA A 94 1.69 -0.92 27.75
N LYS A 95 1.75 0.02 28.70
CA LYS A 95 0.78 1.11 28.83
C LYS A 95 0.82 2.07 27.64
N ALA A 96 2.00 2.43 27.16
CA ALA A 96 2.18 3.23 25.95
C ALA A 96 1.60 2.50 24.72
N ARG A 97 1.95 1.21 24.53
CA ARG A 97 1.40 0.40 23.43
C ARG A 97 -0.12 0.24 23.50
N ALA A 98 -0.71 0.14 24.70
CA ALA A 98 -2.15 0.04 24.86
C ALA A 98 -2.87 1.35 24.44
N GLN A 99 -2.26 2.51 24.73
CA GLN A 99 -2.75 3.81 24.27
C GLN A 99 -2.61 3.96 22.74
N ASP A 100 -1.49 3.48 22.19
CA ASP A 100 -1.23 3.55 20.75
C ASP A 100 -2.05 2.53 19.93
N ALA A 101 -2.42 1.38 20.50
CA ALA A 101 -3.16 0.34 19.78
C ALA A 101 -4.52 0.84 19.26
N ALA A 102 -5.23 1.65 20.05
CA ALA A 102 -6.53 2.20 19.66
C ALA A 102 -6.39 3.25 18.54
N THR A 103 -5.38 4.13 18.62
CA THR A 103 -5.14 5.18 17.63
C THR A 103 -4.62 4.60 16.31
N ILE A 104 -3.72 3.62 16.38
CA ILE A 104 -3.23 2.87 15.21
C ILE A 104 -4.37 2.10 14.55
N GLY A 105 -5.22 1.42 15.33
CA GLY A 105 -6.39 0.71 14.80
C GLY A 105 -7.34 1.64 14.03
N GLN A 106 -7.62 2.83 14.59
CA GLN A 106 -8.42 3.83 13.90
C GLN A 106 -7.73 4.39 12.64
N ALA A 107 -6.42 4.56 12.66
CA ALA A 107 -5.65 5.02 11.50
C ALA A 107 -5.67 3.98 10.36
N VAL A 108 -5.44 2.70 10.68
CA VAL A 108 -5.51 1.59 9.72
C VAL A 108 -6.91 1.48 9.12
N GLU A 109 -7.95 1.58 9.94
CA GLU A 109 -9.34 1.55 9.47
C GLU A 109 -9.66 2.71 8.52
N ARG A 110 -9.16 3.92 8.82
CA ARG A 110 -9.31 5.09 7.95
C ARG A 110 -8.56 4.91 6.63
N LEU A 111 -7.34 4.35 6.67
CA LEU A 111 -6.55 4.06 5.47
C LEU A 111 -7.23 3.01 4.60
N ASN A 112 -7.73 1.92 5.19
CA ASN A 112 -8.46 0.88 4.46
C ASN A 112 -9.73 1.43 3.82
N LYS A 113 -10.50 2.26 4.54
CA LYS A 113 -11.68 2.94 3.98
C LYS A 113 -11.33 3.90 2.84
N ALA A 114 -10.22 4.63 2.98
CA ALA A 114 -9.74 5.53 1.93
C ALA A 114 -9.29 4.75 0.69
N ALA A 115 -8.52 3.67 0.87
CA ALA A 115 -8.09 2.78 -0.21
C ALA A 115 -9.30 2.16 -0.95
N ALA A 116 -10.25 1.59 -0.22
CA ALA A 116 -11.48 1.04 -0.80
C ALA A 116 -12.30 2.10 -1.55
N ARG A 117 -12.32 3.35 -1.07
CA ARG A 117 -12.99 4.46 -1.76
C ARG A 117 -12.25 4.87 -3.03
N ILE A 118 -10.92 4.86 -3.03
CA ILE A 118 -10.10 5.13 -4.21
C ILE A 118 -10.34 4.04 -5.26
N GLU A 119 -10.28 2.76 -4.90
CA GLU A 119 -10.56 1.64 -5.81
C GLU A 119 -11.99 1.70 -6.37
N TYR A 120 -12.97 2.01 -5.54
CA TYR A 120 -14.36 2.20 -5.97
C TYR A 120 -14.51 3.36 -6.95
N LEU A 121 -13.84 4.48 -6.68
CA LEU A 121 -13.84 5.64 -7.56
C LEU A 121 -13.08 5.36 -8.85
N GLU A 122 -11.97 4.63 -8.80
CA GLU A 122 -11.19 4.25 -9.97
C GLU A 122 -12.00 3.33 -10.88
N GLY A 123 -12.70 2.33 -10.32
CA GLY A 123 -13.64 1.48 -11.07
C GLY A 123 -14.78 2.29 -11.69
N LYS A 124 -15.38 3.23 -10.95
CA LYS A 124 -16.45 4.09 -11.48
C LYS A 124 -15.96 5.10 -12.52
N VAL A 125 -14.76 5.66 -12.36
CA VAL A 125 -14.19 6.65 -13.29
C VAL A 125 -13.70 5.97 -14.56
N ALA A 126 -13.10 4.79 -14.46
CA ALA A 126 -12.73 3.97 -15.61
C ALA A 126 -13.98 3.61 -16.44
N ASP A 127 -15.05 3.15 -15.79
CA ASP A 127 -16.29 2.79 -16.48
C ASP A 127 -17.00 4.02 -17.06
N ALA A 128 -17.06 5.14 -16.33
CA ALA A 128 -17.65 6.38 -16.84
C ALA A 128 -16.88 6.97 -18.04
N ARG A 129 -15.55 6.83 -18.06
CA ARG A 129 -14.71 7.30 -19.17
C ARG A 129 -14.88 6.40 -20.40
N ASP A 130 -14.94 5.09 -20.21
CA ASP A 130 -15.15 4.14 -21.30
C ASP A 130 -16.56 4.27 -21.90
N GLN A 131 -17.60 4.44 -21.06
CA GLN A 131 -18.96 4.70 -21.52
C GLN A 131 -19.07 6.01 -22.31
N ARG A 132 -18.41 7.10 -21.86
CA ARG A 132 -18.37 8.35 -22.62
C ARG A 132 -17.68 8.16 -23.96
N ARG A 133 -16.53 7.48 -23.98
CA ARG A 133 -15.78 7.22 -25.23
C ARG A 133 -16.61 6.39 -26.21
N LYS A 134 -17.24 5.31 -25.75
CA LYS A 134 -18.16 4.50 -26.57
C LYS A 134 -19.33 5.34 -27.08
N ARG A 135 -19.98 6.13 -26.23
CA ARG A 135 -21.09 7.01 -26.64
C ARG A 135 -20.64 8.04 -27.68
N HIS A 136 -19.45 8.62 -27.55
CA HIS A 136 -18.92 9.55 -28.55
C HIS A 136 -18.57 8.84 -29.86
N ILE A 137 -17.97 7.65 -29.80
CA ILE A 137 -17.65 6.86 -31.00
C ILE A 137 -18.94 6.46 -31.74
N TRP A 138 -19.94 5.93 -31.03
CA TRP A 138 -21.23 5.59 -31.62
C TRP A 138 -22.00 6.82 -32.10
N GLY A 139 -21.93 7.93 -31.36
CA GLY A 139 -22.57 9.20 -31.73
C GLY A 139 -21.96 9.81 -33.00
N ILE A 140 -20.63 9.94 -33.04
CA ILE A 140 -19.91 10.47 -34.21
C ILE A 140 -20.02 9.50 -35.38
N GLY A 141 -19.82 8.20 -35.14
CA GLY A 141 -19.96 7.16 -36.16
C GLY A 141 -21.37 7.12 -36.76
N GLY A 142 -22.40 7.19 -35.92
CA GLY A 142 -23.80 7.26 -36.36
C GLY A 142 -24.11 8.54 -37.12
N ALA A 143 -23.59 9.69 -36.70
CA ALA A 143 -23.76 10.95 -37.41
C ALA A 143 -23.09 10.92 -38.80
N LEU A 144 -21.85 10.44 -38.89
CA LEU A 144 -21.14 10.28 -40.16
C LEU A 144 -21.85 9.29 -41.09
N ALA A 145 -22.28 8.14 -40.57
CA ALA A 145 -23.05 7.17 -41.32
C ALA A 145 -24.39 7.77 -41.82
N GLY A 146 -25.07 8.57 -40.99
CA GLY A 146 -26.29 9.27 -41.36
C GLY A 146 -26.07 10.30 -42.48
N ILE A 147 -24.99 11.08 -42.43
CA ILE A 147 -24.63 12.04 -43.49
C ILE A 147 -24.38 11.33 -44.81
N VAL A 148 -23.59 10.25 -44.78
CA VAL A 148 -23.29 9.44 -45.98
C VAL A 148 -24.57 8.84 -46.54
N LEU A 149 -25.44 8.30 -45.68
CA LEU A 149 -26.72 7.74 -46.08
C LEU A 149 -27.62 8.82 -46.73
N CYS A 150 -27.75 9.99 -46.12
CA CYS A 150 -28.53 11.10 -46.67
C CYS A 150 -28.01 11.62 -48.01
N ALA A 151 -26.71 11.50 -48.30
CA ALA A 151 -26.15 11.89 -49.59
C ALA A 151 -26.45 10.86 -50.70
N ILE A 152 -26.44 9.56 -50.37
CA ILE A 152 -26.60 8.47 -51.35
C ILE A 152 -28.07 8.17 -51.64
N VAL A 153 -28.90 8.15 -50.60
CA VAL A 153 -30.30 7.71 -50.67
C VAL A 153 -31.13 8.46 -51.72
N PRO A 154 -31.05 9.80 -51.88
CA PRO A 154 -31.83 10.50 -52.89
C PRO A 154 -31.51 10.05 -54.32
N GLY A 155 -30.23 9.83 -54.64
CA GLY A 155 -29.80 9.37 -55.96
C GLY A 155 -30.27 7.95 -56.25
N PHE A 156 -30.15 7.06 -55.26
CA PHE A 156 -30.61 5.67 -55.40
C PHE A 156 -32.13 5.58 -55.57
N ILE A 157 -32.91 6.31 -54.77
CA ILE A 157 -34.37 6.35 -54.88
C ILE A 157 -34.80 6.91 -56.23
N ALA A 158 -34.11 7.95 -56.74
CA ALA A 158 -34.42 8.53 -58.04
C ALA A 158 -34.24 7.54 -59.20
N HIS A 159 -33.32 6.56 -59.08
CA HIS A 159 -33.03 5.56 -60.12
C HIS A 159 -33.83 4.25 -59.97
N ALA A 160 -34.19 3.87 -58.74
CA ALA A 160 -34.91 2.62 -58.48
C ALA A 160 -36.43 2.69 -58.72
N MET A 161 -36.98 3.90 -58.85
CA MET A 161 -38.40 4.13 -59.07
C MET A 161 -38.81 3.93 -60.55
N PRO A 162 -40.09 3.62 -60.83
CA PRO A 162 -40.59 3.47 -62.20
C PRO A 162 -40.35 4.74 -63.04
N THR A 163 -39.95 4.56 -64.30
CA THR A 163 -39.68 5.65 -65.24
C THR A 163 -40.88 6.57 -65.47
N SER A 164 -42.12 6.06 -65.31
CA SER A 164 -43.36 6.85 -65.44
C SER A 164 -43.48 8.03 -64.48
N TRP A 165 -42.72 8.06 -63.37
CA TRP A 165 -42.82 9.10 -62.35
C TRP A 165 -41.93 10.32 -62.63
N HIS A 166 -40.95 10.20 -63.54
CA HIS A 166 -40.01 11.26 -63.91
C HIS A 166 -39.38 11.96 -62.69
N LEU A 167 -38.99 11.16 -61.69
CA LEU A 167 -38.42 11.65 -60.43
C LEU A 167 -37.09 12.39 -60.62
N PRO A 168 -36.12 11.89 -61.42
CA PRO A 168 -34.88 12.61 -61.71
C PRO A 168 -35.13 13.99 -62.31
N GLU A 169 -36.04 14.09 -63.28
CA GLU A 169 -36.37 15.33 -63.98
C GLU A 169 -37.09 16.32 -63.05
N ARG A 170 -38.00 15.84 -62.20
CA ARG A 170 -38.65 16.64 -61.15
C ARG A 170 -37.65 17.13 -60.10
N MET A 171 -36.68 16.29 -59.74
CA MET A 171 -35.63 16.65 -58.79
C MET A 171 -34.71 17.71 -59.38
N ALA A 172 -34.26 17.55 -60.62
CA ALA A 172 -33.42 18.53 -61.32
C ALA A 172 -34.10 19.90 -61.42
N ALA A 173 -35.38 19.94 -61.80
CA ALA A 173 -36.16 21.17 -61.86
C ALA A 173 -36.26 21.86 -60.47
N ARG A 174 -36.54 21.09 -59.41
CA ARG A 174 -36.56 21.62 -58.03
C ARG A 174 -35.20 22.13 -57.55
N THR A 175 -34.11 21.43 -57.88
CA THR A 175 -32.75 21.85 -57.48
C THR A 175 -32.37 23.16 -58.15
N LEU A 176 -32.85 23.41 -59.38
CA LEU A 176 -32.64 24.66 -60.10
C LEU A 176 -33.63 25.77 -59.72
N ASP A 177 -34.64 25.45 -58.90
CA ASP A 177 -35.78 26.30 -58.56
C ASP A 177 -36.51 26.86 -59.80
N LEU A 178 -36.73 25.98 -60.79
CA LEU A 178 -37.36 26.30 -62.07
C LEU A 178 -38.46 25.28 -62.39
N ASP A 179 -39.38 25.65 -63.28
CA ASP A 179 -40.29 24.66 -63.87
C ASP A 179 -39.51 23.69 -64.78
N ARG A 180 -40.11 22.55 -65.09
CA ARG A 180 -39.42 21.47 -65.83
C ARG A 180 -38.95 21.89 -67.22
N TRP A 181 -39.67 22.78 -67.90
CA TRP A 181 -39.29 23.25 -69.23
C TRP A 181 -38.07 24.16 -69.15
N THR A 182 -38.15 25.22 -68.34
CA THR A 182 -37.05 26.18 -68.16
C THR A 182 -35.80 25.52 -67.57
N ALA A 183 -35.97 24.55 -66.66
CA ALA A 183 -34.88 23.73 -66.18
C ALA A 183 -34.21 22.93 -67.32
N GLY A 184 -35.00 22.34 -68.22
CA GLY A 184 -34.49 21.63 -69.40
C GLY A 184 -33.71 22.54 -70.34
N GLU A 185 -34.24 23.72 -70.67
CA GLU A 185 -33.54 24.72 -71.48
C GLU A 185 -32.23 25.14 -70.83
N ARG A 186 -32.22 25.42 -69.52
CA ARG A 186 -31.02 25.79 -68.78
C ARG A 186 -29.99 24.66 -68.77
N LEU A 187 -30.40 23.42 -68.57
CA LEU A 187 -29.51 22.26 -68.60
C LEU A 187 -28.88 22.07 -69.99
N LEU A 188 -29.67 22.16 -71.07
CA LEU A 188 -29.15 22.06 -72.44
C LEU A 188 -28.20 23.21 -72.78
N ALA A 189 -28.57 24.44 -72.42
CA ALA A 189 -27.76 25.63 -72.67
C ALA A 189 -26.43 25.62 -71.90
N THR A 190 -26.42 25.10 -70.67
CA THR A 190 -25.21 25.03 -69.83
C THR A 190 -24.32 23.84 -70.16
N ALA A 191 -24.88 22.73 -70.65
CA ALA A 191 -24.11 21.55 -71.02
C ALA A 191 -23.32 21.76 -72.32
N GLU A 192 -23.97 22.24 -73.39
CA GLU A 192 -23.35 22.46 -74.71
C GLU A 192 -23.96 23.71 -75.39
N PRO A 193 -23.40 24.91 -75.16
CA PRO A 193 -23.98 26.16 -75.66
C PRO A 193 -24.12 26.21 -77.19
N GLU A 194 -23.11 25.74 -77.94
CA GLU A 194 -23.13 25.75 -79.41
C GLU A 194 -24.21 24.82 -79.99
N ARG A 195 -24.36 23.63 -79.40
CA ARG A 195 -25.40 22.69 -79.79
C ARG A 195 -26.79 23.23 -79.46
N TRP A 196 -26.94 23.88 -78.32
CA TRP A 196 -28.19 24.55 -77.95
C TRP A 196 -28.56 25.67 -78.92
N GLN A 197 -27.60 26.48 -79.37
CA GLN A 197 -27.85 27.49 -80.41
C GLN A 197 -28.34 26.86 -81.72
N THR A 198 -27.81 25.70 -82.10
CA THR A 198 -28.29 24.97 -83.29
C THR A 198 -29.74 24.51 -83.12
N VAL A 199 -30.13 24.07 -81.91
CA VAL A 199 -31.51 23.70 -81.59
C VAL A 199 -32.43 24.93 -81.66
N LEU A 200 -32.01 26.06 -81.09
CA LEU A 200 -32.77 27.32 -81.16
C LEU A 200 -32.94 27.80 -82.59
N PHE A 201 -31.87 27.78 -83.39
CA PHE A 201 -31.92 28.11 -84.82
C PHE A 201 -32.87 27.18 -85.58
N SER A 202 -32.78 25.87 -85.36
CA SER A 202 -33.66 24.89 -86.01
C SER A 202 -35.12 25.11 -85.63
N ASN A 203 -35.40 25.39 -84.35
CA ASN A 203 -36.76 25.71 -83.90
C ASN A 203 -37.28 27.00 -84.54
N ALA A 204 -36.47 28.07 -84.57
CA ALA A 204 -36.82 29.33 -85.22
C ALA A 204 -37.11 29.12 -86.73
N LEU A 205 -36.26 28.36 -87.42
CA LEU A 205 -36.42 28.02 -88.83
C LEU A 205 -37.74 27.26 -89.09
N VAL A 206 -38.09 26.30 -88.22
CA VAL A 206 -39.36 25.55 -88.33
C VAL A 206 -40.56 26.44 -88.07
N GLN A 207 -40.50 27.32 -87.07
CA GLN A 207 -41.61 28.25 -86.76
C GLN A 207 -41.84 29.24 -87.89
N ASP A 208 -40.77 29.83 -88.43
CA ASP A 208 -40.85 30.78 -89.56
C ASP A 208 -41.39 30.14 -90.85
N ASN A 209 -41.28 28.82 -90.97
CA ASN A 209 -41.71 28.04 -92.14
C ASN A 209 -42.82 27.04 -91.82
N ARG A 210 -43.55 27.23 -90.71
CA ARG A 210 -44.46 26.21 -90.15
C ARG A 210 -45.47 25.67 -91.15
N ASP A 211 -46.08 26.54 -91.95
CA ASP A 211 -47.07 26.14 -92.94
C ASP A 211 -46.47 25.41 -94.14
N ALA A 212 -45.33 25.90 -94.65
CA ALA A 212 -44.64 25.29 -95.78
C ALA A 212 -44.12 23.90 -95.40
N ILE A 213 -43.43 23.79 -94.27
CA ILE A 213 -42.94 22.51 -93.72
C ILE A 213 -44.12 21.59 -93.38
N GLY A 214 -45.21 22.13 -92.83
CA GLY A 214 -46.42 21.35 -92.53
C GLY A 214 -47.06 20.72 -93.76
N LYS A 215 -47.17 21.46 -94.88
CA LYS A 215 -47.66 20.95 -96.17
C LYS A 215 -46.72 19.88 -96.73
N CYS A 216 -45.43 20.20 -96.73
CA CYS A 216 -44.38 19.28 -97.14
C CYS A 216 -44.39 17.96 -96.39
N ARG A 217 -44.50 18.00 -95.06
CA ARG A 217 -44.55 16.80 -94.23
C ARG A 217 -45.78 15.95 -94.54
N ARG A 218 -46.94 16.56 -94.76
CA ARG A 218 -48.15 15.83 -95.19
C ARG A 218 -47.96 15.17 -96.56
N ALA A 219 -47.36 15.89 -97.52
CA ALA A 219 -47.06 15.31 -98.83
C ALA A 219 -46.05 14.16 -98.73
N ALA A 220 -45.02 14.28 -97.88
CA ALA A 220 -44.02 13.24 -97.66
C ALA A 220 -44.61 12.00 -96.97
N VAL A 221 -45.51 12.16 -95.99
CA VAL A 221 -46.17 11.02 -95.32
C VAL A 221 -47.11 10.26 -96.27
N ASN A 222 -47.72 10.96 -97.23
CA ASN A 222 -48.65 10.36 -98.19
C ASN A 222 -47.96 9.85 -99.47
N GLY A 223 -46.67 10.12 -99.64
CA GLY A 223 -45.88 9.72 -100.81
C GLY A 223 -44.95 8.56 -100.52
N THR A 224 -44.40 7.96 -101.58
CA THR A 224 -43.37 6.91 -101.50
C THR A 224 -41.95 7.45 -101.61
N GLU A 225 -41.79 8.74 -101.92
CA GLU A 225 -40.50 9.39 -102.18
C GLU A 225 -40.29 10.63 -101.30
N ALA A 226 -39.03 11.02 -101.10
CA ALA A 226 -38.68 12.22 -100.36
C ALA A 226 -39.12 13.49 -101.10
N VAL A 227 -39.72 14.44 -100.38
CA VAL A 227 -40.23 15.69 -100.93
C VAL A 227 -39.22 16.82 -100.71
N GLN A 228 -38.91 17.60 -101.76
CA GLN A 228 -38.13 18.82 -101.63
C GLN A 228 -39.00 19.99 -101.17
N CYS A 229 -38.47 20.79 -100.23
CA CYS A 229 -39.19 21.89 -99.61
C CYS A 229 -38.36 23.16 -99.57
N THR A 230 -38.91 24.23 -100.09
CA THR A 230 -38.28 25.55 -100.02
C THR A 230 -38.56 26.16 -98.64
N VAL A 231 -37.50 26.47 -97.91
CA VAL A 231 -37.56 27.17 -96.62
C VAL A 231 -37.02 28.59 -96.76
N LYS A 232 -37.61 29.51 -96.01
CA LYS A 232 -37.15 30.89 -95.85
C LYS A 232 -36.25 30.97 -94.63
N VAL A 233 -34.98 31.31 -94.84
CA VAL A 233 -34.04 31.56 -93.74
C VAL A 233 -33.98 33.07 -93.53
N ARG A 234 -34.31 33.52 -92.32
CA ARG A 234 -34.17 34.93 -91.94
C ARG A 234 -32.79 35.15 -91.30
N PRO A 235 -32.21 36.36 -91.47
CA PRO A 235 -30.98 36.74 -90.78
C PRO A 235 -31.15 36.77 -89.26
#